data_AF-A0A139ML61-F1
#
_entry.id   AF-A0A139ML61-F1
#
_cell.length_a   1.000
_cell.length_b   1.000
_cell.length_c   1.000
_cell.angle_alpha   90.00
_cell.angle_beta   90.00
_cell.angle_gamma   90.00
#
_symmetry.space_group_name_H-M   'P 1'
#
loop_
_entity.id
_entity.type
_entity.pdbx_description
1 polymer ?
#
loop_
_entity_poly.entity_id
_entity_poly.type
_entity_poly.pdbx_seq_one_letter_code
_entity_poly.pdbx_strand_id
1 'polypeptide(L)'
;MIAQGYNVGYGYSSFRSYDYQRNLYQHYVNTDGQAAADRYSARPGYSEHQTGLVFDLTDKSGNLLEDTAASTWLKNNAHRYGFVVRYQPGKEASTGYMPEAWHIRYIGQEAPDIYHSGLSLEEYYGFKGGNYATPPSNPSQSKPSLPAQGTYYFTKRSSIKAEPKQSSSELAYYTAGESVHYDRVLDADGMRWISSLSYSGNRRYISIG
;
A
#
# COMPACT_ATOMS: atom_id res chain seq x y z
N MET A 1 26.59 10.90 1.56
CA MET A 1 26.49 9.93 2.68
C MET A 1 27.50 8.80 2.57
N ILE A 2 27.44 7.95 1.53
CA ILE A 2 28.32 6.78 1.38
C ILE A 2 29.82 7.14 1.49
N ALA A 3 30.27 8.14 0.74
CA ALA A 3 31.65 8.63 0.78
C ALA A 3 32.07 9.22 2.15
N GLN A 4 31.10 9.59 2.99
CA GLN A 4 31.33 10.10 4.35
C GLN A 4 31.27 8.97 5.40
N GLY A 5 31.12 7.71 4.99
CA GLY A 5 31.17 6.53 5.87
C GLY A 5 29.85 6.11 6.50
N TYR A 6 28.74 6.82 6.26
CA TYR A 6 27.42 6.46 6.81
C TYR A 6 26.94 5.07 6.35
N ASN A 7 26.12 4.42 7.18
CA ASN A 7 25.49 3.14 6.85
C ASN A 7 24.33 3.32 5.85
N VAL A 8 24.66 3.65 4.60
CA VAL A 8 23.70 3.85 3.50
C VAL A 8 24.07 2.92 2.35
N GLY A 9 23.08 2.25 1.78
CA GLY A 9 23.21 1.42 0.59
C GLY A 9 22.99 2.17 -0.71
N TYR A 10 23.15 1.48 -1.84
CA TYR A 10 22.79 2.02 -3.16
C TYR A 10 21.32 1.75 -3.54
N GLY A 11 20.61 0.95 -2.75
CA GLY A 11 19.20 0.62 -2.96
C GLY A 11 18.27 1.76 -2.52
N TYR A 12 17.14 1.87 -3.19
CA TYR A 12 16.05 2.76 -2.81
C TYR A 12 14.71 2.26 -3.37
N SER A 13 13.60 2.66 -2.74
CA SER A 13 12.24 2.51 -3.27
C SER A 13 11.72 3.89 -3.69
N SER A 14 11.32 4.05 -4.95
CA SER A 14 10.83 5.34 -5.47
C SER A 14 9.45 5.18 -6.07
N PHE A 15 9.27 5.39 -7.38
CA PHE A 15 7.98 5.30 -8.03
C PHE A 15 7.27 3.98 -7.77
N ARG A 16 6.05 4.07 -7.24
CA ARG A 16 5.11 2.95 -7.12
C ARG A 16 3.82 3.29 -7.86
N SER A 17 3.44 2.46 -8.81
CA SER A 17 2.18 2.66 -9.52
C SER A 17 0.99 2.48 -8.58
N TYR A 18 -0.17 3.03 -8.97
CA TYR A 18 -1.43 2.84 -8.24
C TYR A 18 -1.74 1.36 -8.03
N ASP A 19 -1.61 0.54 -9.08
CA ASP A 19 -1.90 -0.90 -9.01
C ASP A 19 -0.95 -1.65 -8.08
N TYR A 20 0.35 -1.28 -8.09
CA TYR A 20 1.32 -1.83 -7.16
C TYR A 20 0.94 -1.47 -5.71
N GLN A 21 0.64 -0.19 -5.45
CA GLN A 21 0.25 0.27 -4.12
C GLN A 21 -1.05 -0.41 -3.65
N ARG A 22 -2.01 -0.65 -4.55
CA ARG A 22 -3.23 -1.39 -4.23
C ARG A 22 -2.90 -2.78 -3.72
N ASN A 23 -2.06 -3.53 -4.46
CA ASN A 23 -1.71 -4.89 -4.10
C ASN A 23 -0.91 -4.93 -2.78
N LEU A 24 0.03 -4.01 -2.58
CA LEU A 24 0.82 -3.89 -1.36
C LEU A 24 -0.06 -3.55 -0.13
N TYR A 25 -0.93 -2.56 -0.25
CA TYR A 25 -1.84 -2.19 0.82
C TYR A 25 -2.76 -3.35 1.19
N GLN A 26 -3.31 -4.05 0.19
CA GLN A 26 -4.15 -5.23 0.44
C GLN A 26 -3.39 -6.38 1.09
N HIS A 27 -2.12 -6.58 0.74
CA HIS A 27 -1.28 -7.55 1.44
C HIS A 27 -1.21 -7.23 2.95
N TYR A 28 -0.92 -5.98 3.31
CA TYR A 28 -0.86 -5.56 4.71
C TYR A 28 -2.21 -5.63 5.44
N VAL A 29 -3.30 -5.26 4.79
CA VAL A 29 -4.65 -5.43 5.35
C VAL A 29 -4.93 -6.91 5.66
N ASN A 30 -4.50 -7.82 4.79
CA ASN A 30 -4.72 -9.25 4.96
C ASN A 30 -3.82 -9.86 6.05
N THR A 31 -2.59 -9.36 6.21
CA THR A 31 -1.63 -9.89 7.20
C THR A 31 -1.89 -9.32 8.59
N ASP A 32 -2.09 -7.99 8.70
CA ASP A 32 -2.04 -7.27 9.98
C ASP A 32 -3.36 -6.55 10.32
N GLY A 33 -4.33 -6.57 9.41
CA GLY A 33 -5.61 -5.88 9.55
C GLY A 33 -5.58 -4.43 9.08
N GLN A 34 -6.76 -3.90 8.73
CA GLN A 34 -6.89 -2.58 8.14
C GLN A 34 -6.35 -1.45 9.02
N ALA A 35 -6.63 -1.49 10.33
CA ALA A 35 -6.17 -0.44 11.24
C ALA A 35 -4.63 -0.35 11.31
N ALA A 36 -3.94 -1.50 11.20
CA ALA A 36 -2.49 -1.53 11.15
C ALA A 36 -1.97 -1.05 9.79
N ALA A 37 -2.55 -1.54 8.69
CA ALA A 37 -2.19 -1.13 7.34
C ALA A 37 -2.41 0.37 7.09
N ASP A 38 -3.48 0.96 7.63
CA ASP A 38 -3.73 2.41 7.57
C ASP A 38 -2.68 3.24 8.35
N ARG A 39 -1.92 2.63 9.27
CA ARG A 39 -0.92 3.30 10.11
C ARG A 39 0.49 3.32 9.50
N TYR A 40 0.92 2.22 8.89
CA TYR A 40 2.29 2.08 8.35
C TYR A 40 2.35 1.92 6.84
N SER A 41 1.20 1.85 6.16
CA SER A 41 1.10 1.81 4.71
C SER A 41 0.20 2.94 4.20
N ALA A 42 -0.02 2.98 2.88
CA ALA A 42 -0.86 3.97 2.24
C ALA A 42 -1.92 3.29 1.38
N ARG A 43 -3.16 3.77 1.46
CA ARG A 43 -4.23 3.39 0.52
C ARG A 43 -3.79 3.77 -0.90
N PRO A 44 -4.19 3.00 -1.93
CA PRO A 44 -3.86 3.36 -3.31
C PRO A 44 -4.43 4.74 -3.65
N GLY A 45 -3.64 5.58 -4.32
CA GLY A 45 -3.96 6.99 -4.57
C GLY A 45 -3.56 7.97 -3.45
N TYR A 46 -3.12 7.46 -2.29
CA TYR A 46 -2.67 8.28 -1.16
C TYR A 46 -1.16 8.16 -0.90
N SER A 47 -0.45 7.27 -1.60
CA SER A 47 1.00 7.15 -1.48
C SER A 47 1.73 8.21 -2.29
N GLU A 48 2.62 9.01 -1.66
CA GLU A 48 3.46 9.96 -2.40
C GLU A 48 4.41 9.27 -3.40
N HIS A 49 4.67 7.96 -3.26
CA HIS A 49 5.44 7.18 -4.25
C HIS A 49 4.82 7.20 -5.63
N GLN A 50 3.52 7.40 -5.73
CA GLN A 50 2.84 7.50 -7.02
C GLN A 50 3.24 8.76 -7.81
N THR A 51 3.79 9.78 -7.13
CA THR A 51 4.28 11.01 -7.79
C THR A 51 5.61 10.81 -8.53
N GLY A 52 6.40 9.79 -8.15
CA GLY A 52 7.78 9.63 -8.62
C GLY A 52 8.77 10.66 -8.06
N LEU A 53 8.36 11.48 -7.07
CA LEU A 53 9.18 12.52 -6.46
C LEU A 53 9.71 12.14 -5.07
N VAL A 54 9.55 10.88 -4.67
CA VAL A 54 9.99 10.39 -3.35
C VAL A 54 10.95 9.21 -3.48
N PHE A 55 11.78 9.05 -2.45
CA PHE A 55 12.71 7.94 -2.32
C PHE A 55 12.75 7.49 -0.87
N ASP A 56 12.50 6.21 -0.62
CA ASP A 56 12.87 5.54 0.62
C ASP A 56 14.30 5.04 0.45
N LEU A 57 15.23 5.55 1.26
CA LEU A 57 16.63 5.12 1.23
C LEU A 57 16.82 3.85 2.07
N THR A 58 17.77 3.01 1.65
CA THR A 58 18.13 1.80 2.41
C THR A 58 19.51 1.91 3.07
N ASP A 59 19.73 1.11 4.11
CA ASP A 59 21.06 0.83 4.65
C ASP A 59 21.86 -0.11 3.72
N LYS A 60 23.09 -0.45 4.11
CA LYS A 60 23.97 -1.36 3.34
C LYS A 60 23.44 -2.80 3.27
N SER A 61 22.54 -3.18 4.18
CA SER A 61 21.91 -4.49 4.26
C SER A 61 20.59 -4.56 3.48
N GLY A 62 20.11 -3.44 2.92
CA GLY A 62 18.88 -3.34 2.16
C GLY A 62 17.63 -3.08 3.00
N ASN A 63 17.78 -2.83 4.31
CA ASN A 63 16.66 -2.41 5.16
C ASN A 63 16.40 -0.91 5.01
N LEU A 64 15.23 -0.44 5.40
CA LEU A 64 14.93 1.00 5.46
C LEU A 64 15.97 1.72 6.33
N LEU A 65 16.41 2.90 5.90
CA LEU A 65 17.47 3.65 6.54
C LEU A 65 17.04 4.22 7.91
N GLU A 66 17.19 3.42 8.96
CA GLU A 66 16.87 3.79 10.35
C GLU A 66 18.10 4.07 11.22
N ASP A 67 19.32 3.81 10.71
CA ASP A 67 20.56 4.12 11.43
C ASP A 67 20.57 5.57 11.92
N THR A 68 20.77 5.79 13.22
CA THR A 68 20.63 7.10 13.85
C THR A 68 21.58 8.15 13.26
N ALA A 69 22.82 7.78 12.96
CA ALA A 69 23.80 8.70 12.42
C ALA A 69 23.46 9.11 10.98
N ALA A 70 23.09 8.14 10.14
CA ALA A 70 22.70 8.36 8.76
C ALA A 70 21.39 9.14 8.64
N SER A 71 20.36 8.75 9.40
CA SER A 71 19.06 9.44 9.41
C SER A 71 19.17 10.87 9.93
N THR A 72 19.98 11.12 10.95
CA THR A 72 20.26 12.48 11.44
C THR A 72 20.96 13.32 10.37
N TRP A 73 21.94 12.74 9.68
CA TRP A 73 22.59 13.43 8.56
C TRP A 73 21.57 13.77 7.47
N LEU A 74 20.70 12.83 7.11
CA LEU A 74 19.69 13.01 6.08
C LEU A 74 18.73 14.14 6.44
N LYS A 75 18.17 14.12 7.65
CA LYS A 75 17.32 15.18 8.19
C LYS A 75 17.98 16.55 8.08
N ASN A 76 19.27 16.64 8.40
CA ASN A 76 19.99 17.92 8.46
C ASN A 76 20.60 18.39 7.13
N ASN A 77 20.64 17.56 6.10
CA ASN A 77 21.36 17.88 4.85
C ASN A 77 20.54 17.68 3.58
N ALA A 78 19.45 16.91 3.61
CA ALA A 78 18.64 16.61 2.41
C ALA A 78 18.19 17.88 1.67
N HIS A 79 17.88 18.95 2.39
CA HIS A 79 17.39 20.22 1.83
C HIS A 79 18.40 20.87 0.88
N ARG A 80 19.70 20.64 1.11
CA ARG A 80 20.78 21.13 0.24
C ARG A 80 20.77 20.50 -1.15
N TYR A 81 20.03 19.41 -1.31
CA TYR A 81 19.87 18.65 -2.55
C TYR A 81 18.45 18.75 -3.11
N GLY A 82 17.62 19.65 -2.56
CA GLY A 82 16.24 19.83 -2.98
C GLY A 82 15.25 18.82 -2.38
N PHE A 83 15.65 18.10 -1.34
CA PHE A 83 14.82 17.09 -0.67
C PHE A 83 14.48 17.49 0.77
N VAL A 84 13.37 17.01 1.30
CA VAL A 84 13.06 17.07 2.74
C VAL A 84 12.73 15.68 3.26
N VAL A 85 13.06 15.41 4.54
CA VAL A 85 12.49 14.24 5.23
C VAL A 85 11.01 14.54 5.48
N ARG A 86 10.14 13.80 4.79
CA ARG A 86 8.72 14.18 4.62
C ARG A 86 7.89 13.99 5.87
N TYR A 87 8.09 12.88 6.57
CA TYR A 87 7.32 12.45 7.74
C TYR A 87 8.19 12.53 8.98
N GLN A 88 8.21 13.71 9.61
CA GLN A 88 9.01 13.97 10.79
C GLN A 88 8.28 13.60 12.09
N PRO A 89 9.00 13.20 13.16
CA PRO A 89 8.40 13.04 14.49
C PRO A 89 7.67 14.29 14.97
N GLY A 90 6.48 14.14 15.52
CA GLY A 90 5.64 15.24 16.02
C GLY A 90 4.81 15.94 14.94
N LYS A 91 4.88 15.50 13.68
CA LYS A 91 4.09 16.04 12.55
C LYS A 91 2.99 15.10 12.08
N GLU A 92 2.74 13.99 12.77
CA GLU A 92 1.78 12.95 12.38
C GLU A 92 0.35 13.51 12.25
N ALA A 93 -0.01 14.49 13.09
CA ALA A 93 -1.33 15.13 13.02
C ALA A 93 -1.53 15.95 11.73
N SER A 94 -0.47 16.58 11.21
CA SER A 94 -0.54 17.33 9.95
C SER A 94 -0.32 16.41 8.75
N THR A 95 0.62 15.46 8.81
CA THR A 95 0.96 14.61 7.67
C THR A 95 0.00 13.44 7.48
N GLY A 96 -0.56 12.90 8.56
CA GLY A 96 -1.34 11.66 8.56
C GLY A 96 -0.50 10.38 8.49
N TYR A 97 0.82 10.48 8.57
CA TYR A 97 1.76 9.36 8.47
C TYR A 97 2.62 9.25 9.72
N MET A 98 2.99 8.02 10.08
CA MET A 98 3.99 7.79 11.12
C MET A 98 5.36 8.34 10.68
N PRO A 99 6.29 8.60 11.62
CA PRO A 99 7.62 9.10 11.26
C PRO A 99 8.38 8.08 10.40
N GLU A 100 8.98 8.57 9.32
CA GLU A 100 9.75 7.75 8.37
C GLU A 100 11.06 8.48 8.06
N ALA A 101 12.13 8.08 8.75
CA ALA A 101 13.42 8.76 8.64
C ALA A 101 14.11 8.55 7.28
N TRP A 102 13.71 7.51 6.55
CA TRP A 102 14.21 7.13 5.23
C TRP A 102 13.49 7.82 4.07
N HIS A 103 12.28 8.35 4.29
CA HIS A 103 11.39 8.84 3.25
C HIS A 103 11.69 10.30 2.91
N ILE A 104 12.33 10.52 1.77
CA ILE A 104 12.66 11.87 1.29
C ILE A 104 11.81 12.27 0.10
N ARG A 105 11.28 13.50 0.14
CA ARG A 105 10.46 14.10 -0.90
C ARG A 105 11.24 15.21 -1.61
N TYR A 106 11.32 15.13 -2.93
CA TYR A 106 11.87 16.20 -3.76
C TYR A 106 10.89 17.39 -3.84
N ILE A 107 11.40 18.56 -3.51
CA ILE A 107 10.73 19.86 -3.57
C ILE A 107 11.47 20.82 -4.51
N GLY A 108 12.76 20.59 -4.76
CA GLY A 108 13.60 21.50 -5.53
C GLY A 108 14.07 22.69 -4.68
N GLN A 109 14.04 23.89 -5.25
CA GLN A 109 14.71 25.06 -4.66
C GLN A 109 14.11 25.55 -3.33
N GLU A 110 12.85 25.22 -3.04
CA GLU A 110 12.19 25.62 -1.78
C GLU A 110 12.55 24.71 -0.58
N ALA A 111 13.26 23.61 -0.81
CA ALA A 111 13.59 22.66 0.26
C ALA A 111 14.34 23.28 1.45
N PRO A 112 15.30 24.21 1.27
CA PRO A 112 15.95 24.91 2.39
C PRO A 112 14.97 25.70 3.24
N ASP A 113 14.04 26.45 2.63
CA ASP A 113 13.07 27.29 3.36
C ASP A 113 12.13 26.43 4.20
N ILE A 114 11.65 25.32 3.62
CA ILE A 114 10.82 24.34 4.33
C ILE A 114 11.61 23.72 5.48
N TYR A 115 12.86 23.30 5.26
CA TYR A 115 13.71 22.75 6.32
C TYR A 115 13.91 23.73 7.48
N HIS A 116 14.24 24.99 7.18
CA HIS A 116 14.48 26.02 8.19
C HIS A 116 13.21 26.42 8.95
N SER A 117 12.03 26.30 8.33
CA SER A 117 10.75 26.54 9.00
C SER A 117 10.44 25.49 10.08
N GLY A 118 10.98 24.28 9.98
CA GLY A 118 10.63 23.14 10.83
C GLY A 118 9.19 22.64 10.63
N LEU A 119 8.51 23.09 9.58
CA LEU A 119 7.14 22.72 9.25
C LEU A 119 7.10 21.47 8.35
N SER A 120 5.97 20.77 8.42
CA SER A 120 5.54 19.83 7.37
C SER A 120 5.12 20.60 6.11
N LEU A 121 4.99 19.91 4.98
CA LEU A 121 4.52 20.54 3.74
C LEU A 121 3.11 21.12 3.89
N GLU A 122 2.25 20.41 4.62
CA GLU A 122 0.89 20.82 4.94
C GLU A 122 0.88 22.17 5.66
N GLU A 123 1.67 22.29 6.72
CA GLU A 123 1.78 23.50 7.52
C GLU A 123 2.44 24.65 6.73
N TYR A 124 3.46 24.35 5.93
CA TYR A 124 4.20 25.34 5.14
C TYR A 124 3.34 25.96 4.04
N TYR A 125 2.66 25.13 3.25
CA TYR A 125 1.82 25.58 2.13
C TYR A 125 0.36 25.86 2.55
N GLY A 126 -0.03 25.54 3.79
CA GLY A 126 -1.37 25.78 4.31
C GLY A 126 -2.47 24.91 3.71
N PHE A 127 -2.13 23.68 3.28
CA PHE A 127 -3.14 22.71 2.82
C PHE A 127 -3.45 21.65 3.87
N LYS A 128 -4.65 21.07 3.77
CA LYS A 128 -5.12 20.07 4.71
C LYS A 128 -4.43 18.72 4.45
N GLY A 129 -3.80 18.16 5.49
CA GLY A 129 -3.46 16.75 5.57
C GLY A 129 -4.21 16.04 6.70
N GLY A 130 -3.49 15.28 7.51
CA GLY A 130 -3.99 14.43 8.59
C GLY A 130 -4.44 13.07 8.10
N ASN A 131 -4.97 12.26 9.02
CA ASN A 131 -5.48 10.93 8.69
C ASN A 131 -6.57 11.00 7.62
N TYR A 132 -6.78 9.88 6.92
CA TYR A 132 -7.94 9.71 6.06
C TYR A 132 -9.17 10.25 6.76
N ALA A 133 -9.91 11.14 6.09
CA ALA A 133 -11.22 11.55 6.59
C ALA A 133 -11.95 10.27 6.97
N THR A 134 -12.33 10.14 8.25
CA THR A 134 -13.16 9.03 8.68
C THR A 134 -14.35 9.04 7.72
N PRO A 135 -14.53 7.98 6.91
CA PRO A 135 -15.85 7.78 6.33
C PRO A 135 -16.81 7.81 7.51
N PRO A 136 -18.05 8.34 7.37
CA PRO A 136 -19.05 8.13 8.41
C PRO A 136 -18.98 6.65 8.77
N SER A 137 -18.90 6.36 10.07
CA SER A 137 -18.80 4.99 10.57
C SER A 137 -19.88 4.16 9.90
N ASN A 138 -19.55 3.47 8.82
CA ASN A 138 -20.43 2.48 8.26
C ASN A 138 -20.32 1.35 9.28
N PRO A 139 -21.39 0.99 10.00
CA PRO A 139 -21.41 -0.19 10.84
C PRO A 139 -21.46 -1.46 9.97
N SER A 140 -20.78 -1.45 8.83
CA SER A 140 -20.72 -2.54 7.86
C SER A 140 -19.64 -2.25 6.80
N GLN A 141 -18.38 -2.52 7.13
CA GLN A 141 -17.65 -3.46 6.29
C GLN A 141 -17.62 -4.81 7.00
N SER A 142 -18.80 -5.33 7.31
CA SER A 142 -18.96 -6.73 6.99
C SER A 142 -18.78 -6.78 5.48
N LYS A 143 -17.66 -7.34 4.98
CA LYS A 143 -17.70 -8.15 3.76
C LYS A 143 -19.10 -8.78 3.74
N PRO A 144 -19.90 -8.74 2.66
CA PRO A 144 -21.02 -9.65 2.58
C PRO A 144 -20.43 -11.00 2.96
N SER A 145 -20.83 -11.51 4.12
CA SER A 145 -20.41 -12.82 4.56
C SER A 145 -21.07 -13.71 3.56
N LEU A 146 -20.37 -14.03 2.45
CA LEU A 146 -20.86 -15.05 1.56
C LEU A 146 -21.09 -16.24 2.48
N PRO A 147 -22.32 -16.80 2.51
CA PRO A 147 -22.54 -18.02 3.26
C PRO A 147 -21.52 -19.05 2.79
N ALA A 148 -21.13 -19.99 3.65
CA ALA A 148 -20.08 -20.97 3.33
C ALA A 148 -20.34 -21.71 2.00
N GLN A 149 -21.61 -21.80 1.59
CA GLN A 149 -22.09 -22.31 0.32
C GLN A 149 -23.29 -21.48 -0.17
N GLY A 150 -23.57 -21.49 -1.47
CA GLY A 150 -24.70 -20.77 -2.04
C GLY A 150 -24.60 -20.61 -3.56
N THR A 151 -25.40 -19.71 -4.12
CA THR A 151 -25.30 -19.32 -5.53
C THR A 151 -24.72 -17.92 -5.61
N TYR A 152 -23.65 -17.76 -6.38
CA TYR A 152 -23.02 -16.48 -6.64
C TYR A 152 -23.39 -15.98 -8.04
N TYR A 153 -23.81 -14.72 -8.16
CA TYR A 153 -24.15 -14.06 -9.42
C TYR A 153 -23.03 -13.09 -9.80
N PHE A 154 -22.48 -13.24 -11.00
CA PHE A 154 -21.37 -12.43 -11.47
C PHE A 154 -21.87 -11.09 -12.03
N THR A 155 -21.19 -10.01 -11.70
CA THR A 155 -21.46 -8.65 -12.21
C THR A 155 -20.43 -8.16 -13.22
N LYS A 156 -19.34 -8.92 -13.39
CA LYS A 156 -18.22 -8.66 -14.29
C LYS A 156 -17.62 -9.98 -14.75
N ARG A 157 -16.67 -9.93 -15.69
CA ARG A 157 -15.93 -11.12 -16.11
C ARG A 157 -15.09 -11.67 -14.96
N SER A 158 -15.21 -12.97 -14.69
CA SER A 158 -14.48 -13.68 -13.63
C SER A 158 -13.91 -15.00 -14.14
N SER A 159 -12.59 -15.17 -14.04
CA SER A 159 -11.88 -16.37 -14.52
C SER A 159 -12.13 -17.58 -13.63
N ILE A 160 -12.33 -18.74 -14.26
CA ILE A 160 -12.39 -20.06 -13.63
C ILE A 160 -11.00 -20.70 -13.72
N LYS A 161 -10.45 -21.11 -12.58
CA LYS A 161 -9.08 -21.64 -12.46
C LYS A 161 -9.04 -23.00 -11.76
N ALA A 162 -7.97 -23.74 -12.01
CA ALA A 162 -7.72 -25.05 -11.39
C ALA A 162 -7.28 -24.92 -9.91
N GLU A 163 -6.58 -23.82 -9.60
CA GLU A 163 -6.10 -23.49 -8.25
C GLU A 163 -6.51 -22.07 -7.88
N PRO A 164 -6.69 -21.76 -6.58
CA PRO A 164 -7.02 -20.43 -6.10
C PRO A 164 -5.76 -19.53 -6.09
N LYS A 165 -5.16 -19.36 -7.27
CA LYS A 165 -3.95 -18.57 -7.53
C LYS A 165 -4.14 -17.78 -8.81
N GLN A 166 -3.80 -16.49 -8.81
CA GLN A 166 -3.84 -15.60 -9.98
C GLN A 166 -3.03 -16.16 -11.14
N SER A 167 -1.87 -16.75 -10.87
CA SER A 167 -0.98 -17.35 -11.88
C SER A 167 -1.49 -18.68 -12.46
N SER A 168 -2.53 -19.30 -11.87
CA SER A 168 -3.14 -20.52 -12.43
C SER A 168 -3.80 -20.20 -13.78
N SER A 169 -3.56 -21.04 -14.79
CA SER A 169 -4.14 -20.85 -16.13
C SER A 169 -5.66 -20.71 -16.08
N GLU A 170 -6.19 -19.78 -16.88
CA GLU A 170 -7.64 -19.66 -17.06
C GLU A 170 -8.15 -20.88 -17.83
N LEU A 171 -9.10 -21.60 -17.23
CA LEU A 171 -9.76 -22.75 -17.85
C LEU A 171 -11.01 -22.32 -18.63
N ALA A 172 -11.70 -21.30 -18.11
CA ALA A 172 -12.92 -20.70 -18.65
C ALA A 172 -13.19 -19.40 -17.89
N TYR A 173 -14.31 -18.72 -18.16
CA TYR A 173 -14.72 -17.52 -17.43
C TYR A 173 -16.24 -17.42 -17.34
N TYR A 174 -16.71 -16.72 -16.32
CA TYR A 174 -18.07 -16.18 -16.24
C TYR A 174 -18.09 -14.73 -16.69
N THR A 175 -19.25 -14.26 -17.09
CA THR A 175 -19.59 -12.89 -17.50
C THR A 175 -20.76 -12.36 -16.66
N ALA A 176 -21.04 -11.06 -16.78
CA ALA A 176 -22.10 -10.42 -16.01
C ALA A 176 -23.48 -11.06 -16.28
N GLY A 177 -24.21 -11.40 -15.22
CA GLY A 177 -25.51 -12.07 -15.29
C GLY A 177 -25.44 -13.59 -15.13
N GLU A 178 -24.26 -14.21 -15.30
CA GLU A 178 -24.09 -15.64 -15.07
C GLU A 178 -23.99 -15.97 -13.57
N SER A 179 -24.14 -17.24 -13.22
CA SER A 179 -24.07 -17.67 -11.83
C SER A 179 -23.43 -19.04 -11.66
N VAL A 180 -22.98 -19.31 -10.44
CA VAL A 180 -22.42 -20.61 -10.05
C VAL A 180 -22.86 -20.99 -8.64
N HIS A 181 -23.18 -22.27 -8.44
CA HIS A 181 -23.32 -22.83 -7.10
C HIS A 181 -21.94 -23.16 -6.53
N TYR A 182 -21.64 -22.64 -5.35
CA TYR A 182 -20.37 -22.83 -4.67
C TYR A 182 -20.58 -23.47 -3.30
N ASP A 183 -19.61 -24.26 -2.87
CA ASP A 183 -19.65 -25.00 -1.60
C ASP A 183 -18.54 -24.58 -0.63
N ARG A 184 -17.63 -23.69 -1.05
CA ARG A 184 -16.59 -23.12 -0.19
C ARG A 184 -16.31 -21.67 -0.54
N VAL A 185 -15.97 -20.91 0.49
CA VAL A 185 -15.34 -19.60 0.40
C VAL A 185 -13.96 -19.70 1.02
N LEU A 186 -12.95 -19.19 0.36
CA LEU A 186 -11.59 -19.12 0.90
C LEU A 186 -10.90 -17.83 0.46
N ASP A 187 -9.94 -17.40 1.25
CA ASP A 187 -9.05 -16.30 0.91
C ASP A 187 -7.67 -16.91 0.55
N ALA A 188 -7.17 -16.62 -0.64
CA ALA A 188 -5.91 -17.16 -1.16
C ALA A 188 -5.33 -16.19 -2.22
N ASP A 189 -4.01 -16.09 -2.30
CA ASP A 189 -3.33 -15.22 -3.28
C ASP A 189 -3.88 -13.76 -3.30
N GLY A 190 -4.13 -13.22 -2.11
CA GLY A 190 -4.62 -11.86 -1.91
C GLY A 190 -6.06 -11.59 -2.39
N MET A 191 -6.79 -12.62 -2.82
CA MET A 191 -8.17 -12.52 -3.30
C MET A 191 -9.10 -13.46 -2.55
N ARG A 192 -10.38 -13.12 -2.58
CA ARG A 192 -11.43 -14.05 -2.18
C ARG A 192 -11.84 -14.92 -3.35
N TRP A 193 -11.94 -16.21 -3.09
CA TRP A 193 -12.37 -17.23 -4.03
C TRP A 193 -13.61 -17.92 -3.52
N ILE A 194 -14.50 -18.24 -4.46
CA ILE A 194 -15.50 -19.28 -4.28
C ILE A 194 -15.04 -20.53 -4.99
N SER A 195 -15.40 -21.69 -4.44
CA SER A 195 -15.10 -22.97 -5.06
C SER A 195 -16.37 -23.73 -5.38
N SER A 196 -16.39 -24.36 -6.56
CA SER A 196 -17.48 -25.23 -6.99
C SER A 196 -16.94 -26.59 -7.43
N LEU A 197 -17.79 -27.60 -7.33
CA LEU A 197 -17.54 -28.92 -7.90
C LEU A 197 -18.29 -29.02 -9.24
N SER A 198 -17.56 -29.38 -10.29
CA SER A 198 -18.19 -29.81 -11.54
C SER A 198 -18.85 -31.18 -11.38
N TYR A 199 -19.74 -31.54 -12.33
CA TYR A 199 -20.40 -32.85 -12.36
C TYR A 199 -19.40 -34.04 -12.36
N SER A 200 -18.21 -33.84 -12.94
CA SER A 200 -17.13 -34.84 -12.96
C SER A 200 -16.26 -34.86 -11.70
N GLY A 201 -16.66 -34.16 -10.64
CA GLY A 201 -15.95 -34.12 -9.35
C GLY A 201 -14.73 -33.18 -9.35
N ASN A 202 -14.42 -32.52 -10.47
CA ASN A 202 -13.31 -31.58 -10.51
C ASN A 202 -13.66 -30.29 -9.78
N ARG A 203 -12.80 -29.89 -8.83
CA ARG A 203 -12.92 -28.62 -8.11
C ARG A 203 -12.39 -27.46 -8.95
N ARG A 204 -13.12 -26.34 -8.91
CA ARG A 204 -12.77 -25.10 -9.59
C ARG A 204 -12.80 -23.94 -8.62
N TYR A 205 -12.03 -22.91 -8.92
CA TYR A 205 -11.89 -21.70 -8.11
C TYR A 205 -12.16 -20.49 -8.96
N ILE A 206 -13.01 -19.59 -8.47
CA ILE A 206 -13.38 -18.35 -9.15
C ILE A 206 -13.10 -17.18 -8.21
N SER A 207 -12.33 -16.21 -8.68
CA SER A 207 -12.06 -14.99 -7.91
C SER A 207 -13.29 -14.08 -7.93
N ILE A 208 -13.71 -13.63 -6.75
CA ILE A 208 -14.90 -12.78 -6.54
C ILE A 208 -14.56 -11.39 -6.00
N GLY A 209 -13.30 -10.97 -6.18
CA GLY A 209 -12.82 -9.60 -5.94
C GLY A 209 -12.97 -8.72 -7.18
#